data_AF-A0A6L8K6N3-F1
#
_entry.id   AF-A0A6L8K6N3-F1
#
_cell.length_a   1.000
_cell.length_b   1.000
_cell.length_c   1.000
_cell.angle_alpha   90.00
_cell.angle_beta   90.00
_cell.angle_gamma   90.00
#
_symmetry.space_group_name_H-M   'P 1'
#
loop_
_entity.id
_entity.type
_entity.pdbx_description
1 polymer ?
#
loop_
_entity_poly.entity_id
_entity_poly.type
_entity_poly.pdbx_seq_one_letter_code
_entity_poly.pdbx_strand_id
1 'polypeptide(L)'
;MQEAIQDIAKIQGTSARTINLCIGGGALLLGPGLVLIGLFFGGKGWEMAKSISAYYEFSDITRNLFVGVLCAMGLLMSAYRGWSKDNRCDRTIAVASWVSAWGIALVPFNSRQYSWLHFSSAGVLFGLMAAMLWWRFTEATGDADEANHCRWKRLRNRIYRGCALAILVAIIIKAASEISYFGIDTTQPANLTFWIEVLGLTAFSLGWLTKSRFILGYQKADGWLHRTEKREAHWGVEAA
;
A
#
# COMPACT_ATOMS: atom_id res chain seq x y z
N MET A 1 -18.57 26.96 -18.10
CA MET A 1 -17.22 26.38 -18.37
C MET A 1 -16.41 26.17 -17.09
N GLN A 2 -16.28 27.17 -16.22
CA GLN A 2 -15.56 27.02 -14.93
C GLN A 2 -16.21 25.97 -14.01
N GLU A 3 -17.54 25.93 -13.90
CA GLU A 3 -18.26 24.91 -13.12
C GLU A 3 -17.97 23.49 -13.60
N ALA A 4 -18.06 23.24 -14.92
CA ALA A 4 -17.73 21.94 -15.51
C ALA A 4 -16.28 21.52 -15.23
N ILE A 5 -15.32 22.45 -15.26
CA ILE A 5 -13.92 22.18 -14.92
C ILE A 5 -13.78 21.79 -13.44
N GLN A 6 -14.47 22.49 -12.53
CA GLN A 6 -14.47 22.16 -11.11
C GLN A 6 -15.10 20.79 -10.82
N ASP A 7 -16.20 20.46 -11.50
CA ASP A 7 -16.86 19.15 -11.36
C ASP A 7 -15.97 18.01 -11.85
N ILE A 8 -15.31 18.18 -13.00
CA ILE A 8 -14.34 17.20 -13.52
C ILE A 8 -13.19 17.00 -12.52
N ALA A 9 -12.62 18.08 -12.00
CA ALA A 9 -11.53 18.01 -11.02
C ALA A 9 -11.97 17.28 -9.73
N LYS A 10 -13.20 17.54 -9.27
CA LYS A 10 -13.79 16.87 -8.10
C LYS A 10 -13.98 15.37 -8.34
N ILE A 11 -14.52 14.98 -9.49
CA ILE A 11 -14.72 13.56 -9.87
C ILE A 11 -13.37 12.83 -9.96
N GLN A 12 -12.36 13.45 -10.58
CA GLN A 12 -11.00 12.90 -10.66
C GLN A 12 -10.38 12.75 -9.26
N GLY A 13 -10.57 13.72 -8.38
CA GLY A 13 -10.09 13.65 -7.00
C GLY A 13 -10.73 12.52 -6.19
N THR A 14 -12.04 12.31 -6.32
CA THR A 14 -12.77 11.24 -5.63
C THR A 14 -12.36 9.86 -6.14
N SER A 15 -12.34 9.66 -7.46
CA SER A 15 -11.93 8.39 -8.07
C SER A 15 -10.50 7.97 -7.69
N ALA A 16 -9.55 8.92 -7.66
CA ALA A 16 -8.18 8.64 -7.22
C ALA A 16 -8.10 8.19 -5.75
N ARG A 17 -8.92 8.77 -4.86
CA ARG A 17 -8.98 8.36 -3.45
C ARG A 17 -9.56 6.96 -3.31
N THR A 18 -10.62 6.65 -4.05
CA THR A 18 -11.24 5.32 -4.05
C THR A 18 -10.26 4.26 -4.55
N ILE A 19 -9.52 4.51 -5.64
CA ILE A 19 -8.50 3.57 -6.14
C ILE A 19 -7.46 3.31 -5.06
N ASN A 20 -6.92 4.35 -4.41
CA ASN A 20 -5.92 4.19 -3.35
C ASN A 20 -6.46 3.41 -2.15
N LEU A 21 -7.73 3.64 -1.78
CA LEU A 21 -8.42 2.91 -0.72
C LEU A 21 -8.57 1.43 -1.07
N CYS A 22 -9.00 1.10 -2.29
CA CYS A 22 -9.15 -0.29 -2.74
C CYS A 22 -7.81 -1.02 -2.78
N ILE A 23 -6.74 -0.37 -3.26
CA ILE A 23 -5.40 -0.95 -3.29
C ILE A 23 -4.91 -1.27 -1.88
N GLY A 24 -4.97 -0.29 -0.97
CA GLY A 24 -4.51 -0.47 0.41
C GLY A 24 -5.38 -1.45 1.21
N GLY A 25 -6.70 -1.36 1.06
CA GLY A 25 -7.64 -2.25 1.74
C GLY A 25 -7.54 -3.71 1.27
N GLY A 26 -7.43 -3.93 -0.05
CA GLY A 26 -7.28 -5.27 -0.61
C GLY A 26 -6.01 -5.97 -0.12
N ALA A 27 -4.89 -5.25 -0.08
CA ALA A 27 -3.63 -5.77 0.42
C ALA A 27 -3.65 -6.06 1.93
N LEU A 28 -4.27 -5.17 2.72
CA LEU A 28 -4.36 -5.32 4.17
C LEU A 28 -5.14 -6.58 4.56
N LEU A 29 -6.21 -6.87 3.80
CA LEU A 29 -7.10 -7.98 4.07
C LEU A 29 -6.56 -9.33 3.57
N LEU A 30 -5.57 -9.35 2.69
CA LEU A 30 -5.07 -10.59 2.08
C LEU A 30 -4.56 -11.59 3.13
N GLY A 31 -3.61 -11.19 3.98
CA GLY A 31 -3.04 -12.07 5.01
C GLY A 31 -4.08 -12.57 6.02
N PRO A 32 -4.81 -11.67 6.71
CA PRO A 32 -5.87 -12.06 7.63
C PRO A 32 -6.99 -12.89 6.97
N GLY A 33 -7.39 -12.54 5.76
CA GLY A 33 -8.42 -13.27 5.01
C GLY A 33 -8.03 -14.70 4.71
N LEU A 34 -6.78 -14.95 4.32
CA LEU A 34 -6.27 -16.31 4.09
C LEU A 34 -6.24 -17.13 5.39
N VAL A 35 -5.80 -16.54 6.50
CA VAL A 35 -5.79 -17.21 7.82
C VAL A 35 -7.20 -17.52 8.27
N LEU A 36 -8.14 -16.58 8.14
CA LEU A 36 -9.54 -16.79 8.51
C LEU A 36 -10.17 -17.92 7.71
N ILE A 37 -9.97 -17.96 6.38
CA ILE A 37 -10.47 -19.08 5.56
C ILE A 37 -9.83 -20.39 6.00
N GLY A 38 -8.52 -20.40 6.27
CA GLY A 38 -7.84 -21.58 6.81
C GLY A 38 -8.46 -22.09 8.11
N LEU A 39 -8.78 -21.19 9.06
CA LEU A 39 -9.40 -21.54 10.33
C LEU A 39 -10.79 -22.16 10.18
N PHE A 40 -11.61 -21.66 9.25
CA PHE A 40 -12.98 -22.16 9.06
C PHE A 40 -13.06 -23.42 8.18
N PHE A 41 -12.16 -23.56 7.20
CA PHE A 41 -12.25 -24.60 6.16
C PHE A 41 -11.11 -25.63 6.19
N GLY A 42 -10.10 -25.43 7.05
CA GLY A 42 -8.90 -26.26 7.11
C GLY A 42 -9.05 -27.64 7.76
N GLY A 43 -10.15 -27.88 8.48
CA GLY A 43 -10.41 -29.16 9.15
C GLY A 43 -9.58 -29.40 10.42
N LYS A 44 -9.67 -30.62 10.97
CA LYS A 44 -8.91 -31.02 12.16
C LYS A 44 -7.43 -31.16 11.82
N GLY A 45 -6.57 -30.48 12.59
CA GLY A 45 -5.11 -30.48 12.35
C GLY A 45 -4.63 -29.35 11.44
N TRP A 46 -5.46 -28.33 11.22
CA TRP A 46 -5.05 -27.13 10.47
C TRP A 46 -3.83 -26.45 11.11
N GLU A 47 -2.84 -26.14 10.29
CA GLU A 47 -1.70 -25.30 10.64
C GLU A 47 -1.60 -24.12 9.68
N MET A 48 -1.17 -22.97 10.21
CA MET A 48 -0.93 -21.77 9.41
C MET A 48 0.19 -22.04 8.39
N ALA A 49 -0.02 -21.61 7.15
CA ALA A 49 0.98 -21.77 6.10
C ALA A 49 2.25 -20.95 6.38
N LYS A 50 3.40 -21.47 5.90
CA LYS A 50 4.72 -20.88 6.15
C LYS A 50 4.95 -19.53 5.46
N SER A 51 4.19 -19.23 4.41
CA SER A 51 4.16 -17.96 3.67
C SER A 51 2.74 -17.67 3.17
N ILE A 52 2.47 -16.43 2.77
CA ILE A 52 1.22 -16.02 2.11
C ILE A 52 1.08 -16.79 0.79
N SER A 53 2.15 -16.94 0.02
CA SER A 53 2.15 -17.70 -1.23
C SER A 53 1.91 -19.19 -1.04
N ALA A 54 2.21 -19.77 0.13
CA ALA A 54 1.93 -21.17 0.44
C ALA A 54 0.42 -21.47 0.51
N TYR A 55 -0.42 -20.46 0.71
CA TYR A 55 -1.87 -20.62 0.59
C TYR A 55 -2.36 -20.95 -0.83
N TYR A 56 -1.48 -20.82 -1.84
CA TYR A 56 -1.75 -21.27 -3.20
C TYR A 56 -2.01 -22.78 -3.28
N GLU A 57 -1.33 -23.57 -2.45
CA GLU A 57 -1.47 -25.04 -2.41
C GLU A 57 -2.41 -25.53 -1.32
N PHE A 58 -2.78 -24.64 -0.40
CA PHE A 58 -3.56 -25.02 0.78
C PHE A 58 -4.97 -25.52 0.42
N SER A 59 -5.66 -24.82 -0.48
CA SER A 59 -6.99 -25.20 -0.99
C SER A 59 -7.33 -24.39 -2.25
N ASP A 60 -8.30 -24.84 -3.04
CA ASP A 60 -8.80 -24.07 -4.18
C ASP A 60 -9.36 -22.70 -3.77
N ILE A 61 -9.99 -22.61 -2.60
CA ILE A 61 -10.59 -21.37 -2.08
C ILE A 61 -9.48 -20.35 -1.74
N THR A 62 -8.47 -20.76 -0.98
CA THR A 62 -7.36 -19.88 -0.59
C THR A 62 -6.50 -19.50 -1.79
N ARG A 63 -6.29 -20.41 -2.74
CA ARG A 63 -5.64 -20.13 -4.02
C ARG A 63 -6.38 -19.05 -4.80
N ASN A 64 -7.69 -19.24 -4.99
CA ASN A 64 -8.50 -18.30 -5.76
C ASN A 64 -8.58 -16.91 -5.09
N LEU A 65 -8.63 -16.85 -3.74
CA LEU A 65 -8.54 -15.58 -3.02
C LEU A 65 -7.18 -14.91 -3.25
N PHE A 66 -6.08 -15.64 -3.04
CA PHE A 66 -4.73 -15.12 -3.21
C PHE A 66 -4.49 -14.58 -4.63
N VAL A 67 -4.79 -15.40 -5.64
CA VAL A 67 -4.64 -15.04 -7.06
C VAL A 67 -5.58 -13.87 -7.42
N GLY A 68 -6.84 -13.93 -6.99
CA GLY A 68 -7.85 -12.91 -7.28
C GLY A 68 -7.49 -11.54 -6.72
N VAL A 69 -7.05 -11.48 -5.45
CA VAL A 69 -6.62 -10.22 -4.82
C VAL A 69 -5.39 -9.64 -5.51
N LEU A 70 -4.39 -10.46 -5.83
CA LEU A 70 -3.20 -9.99 -6.56
C LEU A 70 -3.54 -9.49 -7.98
N CYS A 71 -4.42 -10.18 -8.69
CA CYS A 71 -4.88 -9.75 -10.00
C CYS A 71 -5.64 -8.41 -9.92
N ALA A 72 -6.56 -8.28 -8.96
CA ALA A 72 -7.31 -7.05 -8.74
C ALA A 72 -6.40 -5.88 -8.33
N MET A 73 -5.47 -6.11 -7.41
CA MET A 73 -4.47 -5.12 -7.01
C MET A 73 -3.59 -4.69 -8.19
N GLY A 74 -3.13 -5.64 -9.01
CA GLY A 74 -2.36 -5.34 -10.21
C GLY A 74 -3.13 -4.47 -11.20
N LEU A 75 -4.40 -4.79 -11.46
CA LEU A 75 -5.26 -3.97 -12.33
C LEU A 75 -5.50 -2.58 -11.75
N LEU A 76 -5.75 -2.46 -10.44
CA LEU A 76 -5.90 -1.16 -9.77
C LEU A 76 -4.61 -0.34 -9.84
N MET A 77 -3.44 -0.98 -9.72
CA MET A 77 -2.15 -0.33 -9.92
C MET A 77 -2.01 0.17 -11.37
N SER A 78 -2.42 -0.60 -12.38
CA SER A 78 -2.41 -0.12 -13.77
C SER A 78 -3.28 1.14 -13.99
N ALA A 79 -4.35 1.29 -13.21
CA ALA A 79 -5.23 2.46 -13.24
C ALA A 79 -4.66 3.67 -12.49
N TYR A 80 -3.63 3.49 -11.64
CA TYR A 80 -3.00 4.57 -10.89
C TYR A 80 -2.32 5.57 -11.82
N ARG A 81 -2.63 6.86 -11.66
CA ARG A 81 -2.16 7.94 -12.55
C ARG A 81 -1.06 8.82 -11.97
N GLY A 82 -0.72 8.69 -10.69
CA GLY A 82 0.21 9.61 -10.04
C GLY A 82 -0.41 10.99 -9.76
N TRP A 83 0.33 11.84 -9.06
CA TRP A 83 -0.13 13.18 -8.67
C TRP A 83 0.88 14.29 -9.00
N SER A 84 2.11 13.94 -9.41
CA SER A 84 3.12 14.91 -9.82
C SER A 84 2.87 15.39 -11.25
N LYS A 85 3.35 16.60 -11.57
CA LYS A 85 3.29 17.18 -12.92
C LYS A 85 4.06 16.32 -13.93
N ASP A 86 5.14 15.68 -13.49
CA ASP A 86 5.81 14.60 -14.22
C ASP A 86 5.41 13.25 -13.62
N ASN A 87 4.44 12.60 -14.26
CA ASN A 87 3.89 11.32 -13.82
C ASN A 87 4.51 10.11 -14.54
N ARG A 88 5.59 10.29 -15.33
CA ARG A 88 6.23 9.18 -16.06
C ARG A 88 6.76 8.12 -15.09
N CYS A 89 7.48 8.55 -14.05
CA CYS A 89 8.00 7.64 -13.02
C CYS A 89 6.87 6.93 -12.27
N ASP A 90 5.81 7.65 -11.90
CA ASP A 90 4.62 7.07 -11.25
C ASP A 90 3.99 5.98 -12.12
N ARG A 91 3.85 6.26 -13.42
CA ARG A 91 3.30 5.32 -14.40
C ARG A 91 4.19 4.09 -14.55
N THR A 92 5.50 4.27 -14.69
CA THR A 92 6.45 3.16 -14.84
C THR A 92 6.44 2.25 -13.62
N ILE A 93 6.50 2.83 -12.41
CA ILE A 93 6.45 2.06 -11.16
C ILE A 93 5.12 1.30 -11.08
N ALA A 94 4.00 1.95 -11.40
CA ALA A 94 2.68 1.32 -11.32
C ALA A 94 2.49 0.17 -12.31
N VAL A 95 2.95 0.33 -13.55
CA VAL A 95 2.90 -0.73 -14.59
C VAL A 95 3.84 -1.88 -14.22
N ALA A 96 5.06 -1.59 -13.77
CA ALA A 96 5.98 -2.63 -13.32
C ALA A 96 5.41 -3.42 -12.14
N SER A 97 4.76 -2.73 -11.19
CA SER A 97 4.10 -3.36 -10.04
C SER A 97 2.93 -4.26 -10.46
N TRP A 98 2.14 -3.84 -11.45
CA TRP A 98 1.09 -4.68 -12.03
C TRP A 98 1.65 -5.98 -12.62
N VAL A 99 2.69 -5.86 -13.46
CA VAL A 99 3.34 -7.02 -14.09
C VAL A 99 3.94 -7.95 -13.02
N SER A 100 4.62 -7.40 -12.01
CA SER A 100 5.16 -8.17 -10.90
C SER A 100 4.07 -8.88 -10.10
N ALA A 101 2.93 -8.23 -9.82
CA ALA A 101 1.81 -8.86 -9.12
C ALA A 101 1.26 -10.07 -9.90
N TRP A 102 1.19 -9.98 -11.23
CA TRP A 102 0.80 -11.12 -12.07
C TRP A 102 1.86 -12.23 -12.09
N GLY A 103 3.14 -11.87 -12.09
CA GLY A 103 4.23 -12.84 -11.94
C GLY A 103 4.11 -13.67 -10.66
N ILE A 104 3.67 -13.05 -9.56
CA ILE A 104 3.41 -13.75 -8.29
C ILE A 104 2.14 -14.61 -8.40
N ALA A 105 1.07 -14.06 -8.97
CA ALA A 105 -0.25 -14.69 -8.99
C ALA A 105 -0.32 -15.92 -9.91
N LEU A 106 0.36 -15.86 -11.06
CA LEU A 106 0.27 -16.90 -12.10
C LEU A 106 1.34 -17.97 -11.97
N VAL A 107 2.41 -17.72 -11.21
CA VAL A 107 3.53 -18.65 -11.03
C VAL A 107 3.52 -19.19 -9.59
N PRO A 108 3.27 -20.49 -9.38
CA PRO A 108 3.34 -21.10 -8.05
C PRO A 108 4.74 -21.03 -7.45
N PHE A 109 4.86 -20.74 -6.15
CA PHE A 109 6.15 -20.60 -5.48
C PHE A 109 6.94 -21.93 -5.39
N ASN A 110 6.24 -23.07 -5.38
CA ASN A 110 6.85 -24.40 -5.28
C ASN A 110 7.29 -25.00 -6.64
N SER A 111 7.07 -24.27 -7.75
CA SER A 111 7.40 -24.76 -9.07
C SER A 111 8.91 -24.96 -9.22
N ARG A 112 9.37 -26.19 -9.46
CA ARG A 112 10.80 -26.52 -9.59
C ARG A 112 11.52 -25.71 -10.66
N GLN A 113 10.83 -25.33 -11.73
CA GLN A 113 11.42 -24.63 -12.88
C GLN A 113 11.24 -23.10 -12.79
N TYR A 114 10.19 -22.64 -12.12
CA TYR A 114 9.75 -21.24 -12.21
C TYR A 114 9.65 -20.52 -10.85
N SER A 115 10.00 -21.16 -9.74
CA SER A 115 9.98 -20.55 -8.40
C SER A 115 10.79 -19.25 -8.33
N TRP A 116 11.94 -19.19 -9.02
CA TRP A 116 12.76 -17.98 -9.11
C TRP A 116 11.99 -16.79 -9.69
N LEU A 117 11.06 -17.02 -10.63
CA LEU A 117 10.24 -15.97 -11.22
C LEU A 117 9.21 -15.46 -10.22
N HIS A 118 8.60 -16.34 -9.42
CA HIS A 118 7.70 -15.96 -8.33
C HIS A 118 8.43 -15.08 -7.29
N PHE A 119 9.57 -15.56 -6.78
CA PHE A 119 10.35 -14.83 -5.77
C PHE A 119 10.93 -13.52 -6.30
N SER A 120 11.43 -13.49 -7.54
CA SER A 120 11.91 -12.27 -8.17
C SER A 120 10.77 -11.26 -8.36
N SER A 121 9.59 -11.73 -8.78
CA SER A 121 8.41 -10.87 -8.92
C SER A 121 7.96 -10.29 -7.58
N ALA A 122 7.98 -11.09 -6.51
CA ALA A 122 7.69 -10.64 -5.16
C ALA A 122 8.69 -9.58 -4.67
N GLY A 123 9.99 -9.83 -4.84
CA GLY A 123 11.04 -8.89 -4.50
C GLY A 123 10.92 -7.57 -5.25
N VAL A 124 10.67 -7.62 -6.57
CA VAL A 124 10.45 -6.43 -7.39
C VAL A 124 9.19 -5.68 -6.94
N LEU A 125 8.07 -6.38 -6.72
CA LEU A 125 6.83 -5.74 -6.28
C LEU A 125 7.04 -4.97 -4.96
N PHE A 126 7.56 -5.65 -3.92
CA PHE A 126 7.77 -5.02 -2.61
C PHE A 126 8.82 -3.90 -2.68
N GLY A 127 9.88 -4.06 -3.48
CA GLY A 127 10.88 -3.02 -3.71
C GLY A 127 10.28 -1.77 -4.39
N LEU A 128 9.45 -1.95 -5.41
CA LEU A 128 8.72 -0.87 -6.07
C LEU A 128 7.76 -0.16 -5.10
N MET A 129 7.07 -0.92 -4.24
CA MET A 129 6.18 -0.34 -3.23
C MET A 129 6.97 0.51 -2.23
N ALA A 130 8.10 0.01 -1.73
CA ALA A 130 8.98 0.78 -0.85
C ALA A 130 9.50 2.06 -1.53
N ALA A 131 9.95 1.97 -2.79
CA ALA A 131 10.42 3.11 -3.57
C ALA A 131 9.33 4.17 -3.79
N MET A 132 8.11 3.73 -4.09
CA MET A 132 6.95 4.60 -4.28
C MET A 132 6.58 5.35 -3.00
N LEU A 133 6.56 4.65 -1.87
CA LEU A 133 6.33 5.26 -0.55
C LEU A 133 7.44 6.24 -0.19
N TRP A 134 8.70 5.87 -0.40
CA TRP A 134 9.84 6.69 0.00
C TRP A 134 9.98 7.96 -0.84
N TRP A 135 9.90 7.83 -2.17
CA TRP A 135 10.16 8.94 -3.10
C TRP A 135 8.88 9.61 -3.57
N ARG A 136 7.99 8.88 -4.23
CA ARG A 136 6.84 9.46 -4.95
C ARG A 136 5.79 10.02 -4.01
N PHE A 137 5.54 9.36 -2.87
CA PHE A 137 4.53 9.80 -1.92
C PHE A 137 5.03 10.93 -1.00
N THR A 138 6.34 11.14 -0.91
CA THR A 138 6.92 12.24 -0.13
C THR A 138 7.21 13.49 -0.96
N GLU A 139 7.14 13.39 -2.30
CA GLU A 139 7.33 14.51 -3.22
C GLU A 139 6.31 15.63 -2.95
N ALA A 140 6.79 16.87 -2.97
CA ALA A 140 5.94 18.03 -2.83
C ALA A 140 5.18 18.28 -4.13
N THR A 141 3.90 17.90 -4.17
CA THR A 141 2.98 18.34 -5.20
C THR A 141 2.62 19.78 -4.87
N GLY A 142 3.18 20.75 -5.59
CA GLY A 142 3.09 22.20 -5.30
C GLY A 142 1.68 22.82 -5.39
N ASP A 143 0.69 22.23 -4.73
CA ASP A 143 -0.59 22.86 -4.42
C ASP A 143 -0.32 24.02 -3.46
N ALA A 144 -0.79 25.21 -3.85
CA ALA A 144 -0.63 26.46 -3.10
C ALA A 144 -1.32 26.46 -1.71
N ASP A 145 -1.97 25.37 -1.32
CA ASP A 145 -2.54 25.13 0.02
C ASP A 145 -1.52 24.50 1.00
N GLU A 146 -0.31 24.17 0.53
CA GLU A 146 0.74 23.48 1.31
C GLU A 146 1.42 24.36 2.37
N ALA A 147 1.42 25.68 2.22
CA ALA A 147 2.02 26.59 3.19
C ALA A 147 1.28 26.57 4.55
N ASN A 148 -0.03 26.35 4.55
CA ASN A 148 -0.88 26.40 5.74
C ASN A 148 -1.04 25.05 6.48
N HIS A 149 -0.61 23.91 5.91
CA HIS A 149 -0.83 22.56 6.48
C HIS A 149 0.47 21.77 6.79
N CYS A 150 1.55 22.48 7.11
CA CYS A 150 2.89 21.93 7.34
C CYS A 150 2.96 20.70 8.27
N ARG A 151 2.17 20.64 9.35
CA ARG A 151 2.21 19.54 10.33
C ARG A 151 1.69 18.21 9.76
N TRP A 152 0.56 18.24 9.05
CA TRP A 152 -0.06 17.04 8.48
C TRP A 152 0.75 16.48 7.31
N LYS A 153 1.37 17.35 6.49
CA LYS A 153 2.31 16.91 5.45
C LYS A 153 3.51 16.18 6.05
N ARG A 154 4.12 16.74 7.11
CA ARG A 154 5.24 16.08 7.82
C ARG A 154 4.84 14.73 8.41
N LEU A 155 3.65 14.63 9.02
CA LEU A 155 3.16 13.37 9.59
C LEU A 155 2.99 12.29 8.50
N ARG A 156 2.32 12.60 7.39
CA ARG A 156 2.17 11.66 6.26
C ARG A 156 3.51 11.20 5.73
N ASN A 157 4.46 12.12 5.53
CA ASN A 157 5.80 11.76 5.06
C ASN A 157 6.56 10.86 6.04
N ARG A 158 6.39 11.05 7.36
CA ARG A 158 6.95 10.13 8.37
C ARG A 158 6.32 8.75 8.27
N ILE A 159 5.00 8.66 8.13
CA ILE A 159 4.28 7.39 7.94
C ILE A 159 4.81 6.67 6.70
N TYR A 160 4.90 7.36 5.55
CA TYR A 160 5.40 6.75 4.31
C TYR A 160 6.82 6.22 4.44
N ARG A 161 7.74 7.00 5.04
CA ARG A 161 9.13 6.56 5.25
C ARG A 161 9.25 5.40 6.23
N GLY A 162 8.47 5.42 7.32
CA GLY A 162 8.42 4.30 8.27
C GLY A 162 7.91 3.02 7.61
N CYS A 163 6.84 3.11 6.81
CA CYS A 163 6.30 1.98 6.06
C CYS A 163 7.30 1.45 5.02
N ALA A 164 7.93 2.33 4.25
CA ALA A 164 8.96 1.96 3.29
C ALA A 164 10.16 1.26 3.97
N LEU A 165 10.62 1.76 5.11
CA LEU A 165 11.68 1.13 5.90
C LEU A 165 11.26 -0.27 6.39
N ALA A 166 10.03 -0.43 6.89
CA ALA A 166 9.52 -1.73 7.31
C ALA A 166 9.48 -2.74 6.15
N ILE A 167 9.07 -2.32 4.95
CA ILE A 167 9.10 -3.15 3.74
C ILE A 167 10.54 -3.54 3.39
N LEU A 168 11.47 -2.59 3.39
CA LEU A 168 12.88 -2.88 3.09
C LEU A 168 13.51 -3.85 4.08
N VAL A 169 13.23 -3.68 5.38
CA VAL A 169 13.67 -4.62 6.42
C VAL A 169 13.09 -6.02 6.20
N ALA A 170 11.80 -6.14 5.84
CA ALA A 170 11.19 -7.43 5.52
C ALA A 170 11.86 -8.11 4.32
N ILE A 171 12.17 -7.36 3.25
CA ILE A 171 12.90 -7.87 2.08
C ILE A 171 14.30 -8.36 2.49
N ILE A 172 15.03 -7.58 3.30
CA ILE A 172 16.38 -7.93 3.76
C ILE A 172 16.35 -9.19 4.62
N ILE A 173 15.42 -9.30 5.57
CA ILE A 173 15.26 -10.50 6.40
C ILE A 173 14.96 -11.72 5.53
N LYS A 174 14.05 -11.59 4.55
CA LYS A 174 13.74 -12.69 3.63
C LYS A 174 14.97 -13.10 2.82
N ALA A 175 15.67 -12.15 2.20
CA ALA A 175 16.87 -12.43 1.42
C ALA A 175 17.97 -13.08 2.27
N ALA A 176 18.19 -12.59 3.51
CA ALA A 176 19.14 -13.17 4.43
C ALA A 176 18.78 -14.62 4.81
N SER A 177 17.48 -14.91 5.03
CA SER A 177 17.03 -16.28 5.34
C SER A 177 17.31 -17.29 4.23
N GLU A 178 17.30 -16.85 2.97
CA GLU A 178 17.66 -17.69 1.82
C GLU A 178 19.18 -17.85 1.66
N ILE A 179 19.97 -16.84 2.04
CA ILE A 179 21.44 -16.91 2.02
C ILE A 179 21.94 -17.82 3.15
N SER A 180 21.33 -17.78 4.34
CA SER A 180 21.70 -18.65 5.47
C SER A 180 21.52 -20.15 5.16
N TYR A 181 20.61 -20.49 4.23
CA TYR A 181 20.46 -21.85 3.70
C TYR A 181 21.74 -22.38 3.03
N PHE A 182 22.63 -21.50 2.55
CA PHE A 182 23.91 -21.86 1.92
C PHE A 182 25.08 -22.10 2.90
N GLY A 183 24.85 -22.25 4.21
CA GLY A 183 25.91 -22.73 5.11
C GLY A 183 25.85 -22.31 6.58
N ILE A 184 24.77 -21.69 7.08
CA ILE A 184 24.58 -21.40 8.50
C ILE A 184 23.19 -21.88 8.91
N ASP A 185 23.14 -23.06 9.56
CA ASP A 185 21.90 -23.68 10.01
C ASP A 185 21.23 -22.80 11.08
N THR A 186 20.32 -21.94 10.61
CA THR A 186 19.44 -21.15 11.45
C THR A 186 18.07 -21.78 11.33
N THR A 187 17.66 -22.53 12.35
CA THR A 187 16.30 -23.06 12.46
C THR A 187 15.33 -21.88 12.49
N GLN A 188 14.78 -21.52 11.33
CA GLN A 188 13.82 -20.43 11.23
C GLN A 188 12.51 -20.87 11.91
N PRO A 189 11.81 -19.97 12.63
CA PRO A 189 10.45 -20.23 13.07
C PRO A 189 9.61 -20.65 11.85
N ALA A 190 8.78 -21.69 12.00
CA ALA A 190 8.07 -22.32 10.89
C ALA A 190 7.33 -21.32 9.97
N ASN A 191 6.85 -20.21 10.53
CA ASN A 191 6.01 -19.21 9.87
C ASN A 191 6.66 -17.82 9.78
N LEU A 192 7.99 -17.70 9.94
CA LEU A 192 8.66 -16.40 9.88
C LEU A 192 8.41 -15.69 8.54
N THR A 193 8.50 -16.42 7.42
CA THR A 193 8.28 -15.86 6.08
C THR A 193 6.87 -15.26 5.96
N PHE A 194 5.85 -15.95 6.47
CA PHE A 194 4.49 -15.43 6.53
C PHE A 194 4.41 -14.11 7.30
N TRP A 195 4.99 -14.02 8.49
CA TRP A 195 4.90 -12.80 9.31
C TRP A 195 5.63 -11.60 8.70
N ILE A 196 6.78 -11.79 8.07
CA ILE A 196 7.48 -10.71 7.39
C ILE A 196 6.76 -10.25 6.12
N GLU A 197 6.10 -11.17 5.40
CA GLU A 197 5.24 -10.83 4.26
C GLU A 197 4.00 -10.04 4.72
N VAL A 198 3.35 -10.46 5.81
CA VAL A 198 2.24 -9.73 6.44
C VAL A 198 2.68 -8.35 6.91
N LEU A 199 3.87 -8.23 7.52
CA LEU A 199 4.44 -6.93 7.91
C LEU A 199 4.62 -6.01 6.69
N GLY A 200 5.21 -6.52 5.62
CA GLY A 200 5.41 -5.76 4.38
C GLY A 200 4.10 -5.34 3.71
N LEU A 201 3.11 -6.24 3.62
CA LEU A 201 1.78 -5.91 3.11
C LEU A 201 1.05 -4.90 4.00
N THR A 202 1.17 -5.02 5.32
CA THR A 202 0.56 -4.09 6.26
C THR A 202 1.18 -2.69 6.11
N ALA A 203 2.51 -2.61 6.04
CA ALA A 203 3.21 -1.36 5.82
C ALA A 203 2.84 -0.70 4.47
N PHE A 204 2.82 -1.49 3.39
CA PHE A 204 2.33 -1.05 2.08
C PHE A 204 0.89 -0.48 2.19
N SER A 205 0.01 -1.23 2.83
CA SER A 205 -1.40 -0.87 2.99
C SER A 205 -1.57 0.42 3.79
N LEU A 206 -0.85 0.59 4.90
CA LEU A 206 -0.89 1.81 5.70
C LEU A 206 -0.44 3.04 4.90
N GLY A 207 0.58 2.89 4.05
CA GLY A 207 1.00 3.92 3.12
C GLY A 207 -0.10 4.30 2.13
N TRP A 208 -0.75 3.32 1.49
CA TRP A 208 -1.82 3.57 0.53
C TRP A 208 -3.11 4.12 1.17
N LEU A 209 -3.48 3.62 2.34
CA LEU A 209 -4.62 4.14 3.11
C LEU A 209 -4.37 5.58 3.58
N THR A 210 -3.13 5.91 3.94
CA THR A 210 -2.75 7.30 4.23
C THR A 210 -2.87 8.18 2.97
N LYS A 211 -2.45 7.68 1.81
CA LYS A 211 -2.57 8.38 0.52
C LYS A 211 -4.03 8.57 0.07
N SER A 212 -4.91 7.60 0.38
CA SER A 212 -6.36 7.68 0.09
C SER A 212 -7.06 8.81 0.85
N ARG A 213 -6.42 9.38 1.88
CA ARG A 213 -6.98 10.35 2.84
C ARG A 213 -8.08 9.76 3.74
N PHE A 214 -8.20 8.43 3.81
CA PHE A 214 -9.09 7.74 4.74
C PHE A 214 -8.66 7.94 6.20
N ILE A 215 -7.36 7.78 6.48
CA ILE A 215 -6.82 7.88 7.86
C ILE A 215 -6.56 9.34 8.26
N LEU A 216 -6.11 10.17 7.33
CA LEU A 216 -5.72 11.57 7.56
C LEU A 216 -6.42 12.50 6.55
N GLY A 217 -7.75 12.55 6.65
CA GLY A 217 -8.59 13.45 5.85
C GLY A 217 -8.32 14.92 6.19
N TYR A 218 -8.45 15.81 5.19
CA TYR A 218 -8.48 17.24 5.44
C TYR A 218 -9.70 17.54 6.33
N GLN A 219 -9.48 17.87 7.60
CA GLN A 219 -10.45 18.70 8.31
C GLN A 219 -10.40 20.04 7.60
N LYS A 220 -11.43 20.27 6.79
CA LYS A 220 -11.69 21.53 6.10
C LYS A 220 -11.52 22.66 7.14
N ALA A 221 -10.63 23.61 6.85
CA ALA A 221 -10.21 24.67 7.76
C ALA A 221 -11.31 25.73 7.98
N ASP A 222 -12.57 25.30 7.98
CA ASP A 222 -13.79 26.11 8.13
C ASP A 222 -13.77 26.82 9.49
N GLY A 223 -13.15 26.19 10.50
CA GLY A 223 -13.05 26.71 11.85
C GLY A 223 -11.94 27.73 12.08
N TRP A 224 -11.04 27.98 11.12
CA TRP A 224 -10.04 29.04 11.21
C TRP A 224 -10.54 30.34 10.57
N LEU A 225 -11.12 30.25 9.37
CA LEU A 225 -11.72 31.42 8.70
C LEU A 225 -12.91 31.98 9.50
N HIS A 226 -13.79 31.13 10.05
CA HIS A 226 -14.85 31.62 10.95
C HIS A 226 -14.33 32.19 12.27
N ARG A 227 -13.13 31.80 12.71
CA ARG A 227 -12.55 32.31 13.96
C ARG A 227 -11.84 33.65 13.76
N THR A 228 -11.25 33.89 12.59
CA THR A 228 -10.72 35.20 12.21
C THR A 228 -11.84 36.19 11.94
N GLU A 229 -12.90 35.78 11.23
CA GLU A 229 -14.08 36.62 10.98
C GLU A 229 -14.80 36.99 12.29
N LYS A 230 -15.00 36.02 13.21
CA LYS A 230 -15.55 36.31 14.55
C LYS A 230 -14.64 37.19 15.39
N ARG A 231 -13.31 37.06 15.26
CA ARG A 231 -12.36 37.93 15.98
C ARG A 231 -12.45 39.35 15.45
N GLU A 232 -12.41 39.54 14.14
CA GLU A 232 -12.51 40.89 13.54
C GLU A 232 -13.85 41.55 13.83
N ALA A 233 -14.95 40.79 13.80
CA ALA A 233 -16.26 41.29 14.23
C ALA A 233 -16.31 41.67 15.72
N HIS A 234 -15.58 40.97 16.60
CA HIS A 234 -15.52 41.30 18.02
C HIS A 234 -14.73 42.59 18.29
N TRP A 235 -13.62 42.83 17.57
CA TRP A 235 -12.81 44.04 17.71
C TRP A 235 -13.39 45.25 16.96
N GLY A 236 -14.20 45.03 15.91
CA GLY A 236 -14.88 46.10 15.18
C GLY A 236 -16.07 46.72 15.91
N VAL A 237 -16.64 46.04 16.91
CA VAL A 237 -17.78 46.52 17.70
C VAL A 237 -17.34 47.30 18.95
N GLU A 238 -16.10 47.11 19.43
CA GLU A 238 -15.55 47.88 20.56
C GLU A 238 -14.91 49.21 20.13
N ALA A 239 -14.79 49.46 18.82
CA ALA A 239 -14.15 50.65 18.25
C ALA A 239 -15.15 51.69 17.67
N ALA A 240 -16.46 51.50 17.87
CA ALA A 240 -17.53 52.40 17.43
C ALA A 240 -18.36 52.89 18.63
#